data_AF-A0A6B0XVV9-F1
#
_entry.id   AF-A0A6B0XVV9-F1
#
_cell.length_a   1.000
_cell.length_b   1.000
_cell.length_c   1.000
_cell.angle_alpha   90.00
_cell.angle_beta   90.00
_cell.angle_gamma   90.00
#
_symmetry.space_group_name_H-M   'P 1'
#
loop_
_entity.id
_entity.type
_entity.pdbx_description
1 polymer ?
#
loop_
_entity_poly.entity_id
_entity_poly.type
_entity_poly.pdbx_seq_one_letter_code
_entity_poly.pdbx_strand_id
1 'polypeptide(L)'
;MKLDSPEARSVARLFSEYDPHVAVDLHTTNGTQHAYHLTYSPPLHPNTPAEIDGFLREGLFPHVTGEIREKYGWEYYYYGNAFARGGDAPGWYTFDHRPRFNNNYIGLRNRIAILSEAYSYASFEERVLATLYFVEEILDYVHEHAADVRRIVADADAAGVTGDSLALRAVPERSAAPVDILMGATVEEVHPLTGRPLLLRADTQYVETMYEYGTFTPTLLERVPEAYLIPADLGDVLTRLAAHGIALEPAGTTALEVAAFRIDSVRTAERPFQGRNEQTLFGRYETDRVPPASGDMLAYTDQPLGRLLFSLLEPQSDDGFANWGLLAERLRPGEAYPIRRVPGGQ
;
A
#
# COMPACT_ATOMS: atom_id res chain seq x y z
N MET A 1 5.52 -5.57 -1.96
CA MET A 1 4.70 -6.71 -2.45
C MET A 1 5.41 -7.66 -3.41
N LYS A 2 6.02 -7.18 -4.50
CA LYS A 2 6.45 -8.09 -5.58
C LYS A 2 7.79 -8.75 -5.30
N LEU A 3 8.78 -7.99 -4.81
CA LEU A 3 10.16 -8.46 -4.52
C LEU A 3 10.94 -8.96 -5.75
N ASP A 4 10.74 -8.34 -6.92
CA ASP A 4 11.53 -8.65 -8.13
C ASP A 4 12.94 -8.03 -8.09
N SER A 5 13.11 -6.86 -7.47
CA SER A 5 14.41 -6.21 -7.38
C SER A 5 15.17 -6.63 -6.11
N PRO A 6 16.52 -6.63 -6.14
CA PRO A 6 17.33 -6.89 -4.95
C PRO A 6 17.11 -5.85 -3.85
N GLU A 7 16.87 -4.58 -4.20
CA GLU A 7 16.58 -3.50 -3.25
C GLU A 7 15.28 -3.76 -2.49
N ALA A 8 14.22 -4.16 -3.20
CA ALA A 8 12.94 -4.49 -2.57
C ALA A 8 13.06 -5.68 -1.60
N ARG A 9 13.90 -6.68 -1.93
CA ARG A 9 14.20 -7.81 -1.03
C ARG A 9 14.99 -7.36 0.20
N SER A 10 15.94 -6.44 0.04
CA SER A 10 16.69 -5.86 1.15
C SER A 10 15.79 -5.07 2.10
N VAL A 11 14.87 -4.27 1.56
CA VAL A 11 13.87 -3.55 2.39
C VAL A 11 12.95 -4.55 3.10
N ALA A 12 12.43 -5.57 2.42
CA ALA A 12 11.60 -6.58 3.06
C ALA A 12 12.35 -7.31 4.20
N ARG A 13 13.64 -7.59 4.00
CA ARG A 13 14.51 -8.17 5.03
C ARG A 13 14.68 -7.25 6.24
N LEU A 14 14.88 -5.95 6.04
CA LEU A 14 14.91 -4.95 7.13
C LEU A 14 13.62 -5.01 7.96
N PHE A 15 12.46 -5.06 7.30
CA PHE A 15 11.15 -5.17 7.95
C PHE A 15 10.86 -6.53 8.59
N SER A 16 11.74 -7.52 8.42
CA SER A 16 11.66 -8.81 9.11
C SER A 16 12.69 -8.93 10.23
N GLU A 17 13.86 -8.30 10.10
CA GLU A 17 14.94 -8.38 11.09
C GLU A 17 14.90 -7.25 12.14
N TYR A 18 14.59 -6.02 11.73
CA TYR A 18 14.51 -4.86 12.62
C TYR A 18 13.07 -4.57 13.08
N ASP A 19 12.11 -4.75 12.17
CA ASP A 19 10.67 -4.59 12.42
C ASP A 19 10.28 -3.25 13.08
N PRO A 20 10.47 -2.10 12.40
CA PRO A 20 10.22 -0.80 12.98
C PRO A 20 8.72 -0.51 13.17
N HIS A 21 8.35 0.07 14.32
CA HIS A 21 6.98 0.55 14.57
C HIS A 21 6.54 1.66 13.60
N VAL A 22 7.45 2.57 13.28
CA VAL A 22 7.22 3.74 12.42
C VAL A 22 8.25 3.78 11.31
N ALA A 23 7.81 4.01 10.08
CA ALA A 23 8.66 4.20 8.92
C ALA A 23 8.25 5.45 8.15
N VAL A 24 9.25 6.27 7.80
CA VAL A 24 9.06 7.51 7.04
C VAL A 24 9.79 7.37 5.71
N ASP A 25 9.05 7.52 4.61
CA ASP A 25 9.52 7.38 3.24
C ASP A 25 9.57 8.76 2.58
N LEU A 26 10.78 9.26 2.30
CA LEU A 26 11.03 10.65 1.90
C LEU A 26 11.23 10.75 0.38
N HIS A 27 10.33 11.45 -0.29
CA HIS A 27 10.30 11.63 -1.74
C HIS A 27 10.22 13.11 -2.13
N THR A 28 10.33 13.35 -3.43
CA THR A 28 10.05 14.63 -4.07
C THR A 28 9.15 14.36 -5.27
N THR A 29 8.00 15.03 -5.34
CA THR A 29 6.97 14.70 -6.33
C THR A 29 7.01 15.60 -7.56
N ASN A 30 6.83 15.01 -8.73
CA ASN A 30 6.58 15.74 -10.00
C ASN A 30 5.09 16.03 -10.21
N GLY A 31 4.29 16.07 -9.14
CA GLY A 31 2.84 16.18 -9.18
C GLY A 31 2.31 17.50 -9.75
N THR A 32 1.06 17.81 -9.41
CA THR A 32 0.42 19.04 -9.89
C THR A 32 1.07 20.30 -9.32
N GLN A 33 0.97 21.42 -10.02
CA GLN A 33 1.36 22.71 -9.49
C GLN A 33 0.47 23.09 -8.31
N HIS A 34 1.05 23.16 -7.12
CA HIS A 34 0.40 23.60 -5.89
C HIS A 34 1.34 24.51 -5.10
N ALA A 35 0.86 25.12 -4.02
CA ALA A 35 1.67 26.05 -3.22
C ALA A 35 2.07 25.50 -1.84
N TYR A 36 1.71 24.26 -1.50
CA TYR A 36 2.27 23.54 -0.35
C TYR A 36 3.78 23.32 -0.48
N HIS A 37 4.50 23.39 0.64
CA HIS A 37 5.95 23.14 0.70
C HIS A 37 6.26 21.65 0.59
N LEU A 38 5.39 20.82 1.16
CA LEU A 38 5.46 19.38 1.15
C LEU A 38 4.05 18.82 1.27
N THR A 39 3.83 17.70 0.61
CA THR A 39 2.61 16.93 0.78
C THR A 39 2.92 15.56 1.36
N TYR A 40 1.96 14.93 2.02
CA TYR A 40 2.20 13.66 2.73
C TYR A 40 1.04 12.69 2.59
N SER A 41 1.27 11.42 2.91
CA SER A 41 0.21 10.42 2.91
C SER A 41 0.36 9.38 4.02
N PRO A 42 -0.74 9.00 4.71
CA PRO A 42 -0.82 7.74 5.45
C PRO A 42 -0.82 6.56 4.46
N PRO A 43 -0.84 5.30 4.94
CA PRO A 43 -1.30 4.19 4.12
C PRO A 43 -2.73 4.44 3.62
N LEU A 44 -2.98 4.04 2.37
CA LEU A 44 -4.25 4.23 1.67
C LEU A 44 -5.00 2.92 1.45
N HIS A 45 -4.36 1.78 1.74
CA HIS A 45 -5.00 0.48 1.58
C HIS A 45 -6.16 0.32 2.59
N PRO A 46 -7.37 -0.07 2.18
CA PRO A 46 -8.51 -0.24 3.09
C PRO A 46 -8.35 -1.33 4.17
N ASN A 47 -7.26 -2.10 4.12
CA ASN A 47 -6.98 -3.15 5.10
C ASN A 47 -5.96 -2.69 6.15
N THR A 48 -5.40 -1.48 6.03
CA THR A 48 -4.60 -0.90 7.10
C THR A 48 -5.43 -0.88 8.38
N PRO A 49 -4.88 -1.30 9.54
CA PRO A 49 -5.60 -1.25 10.81
C PRO A 49 -6.18 0.14 11.08
N ALA A 50 -7.47 0.20 11.42
CA ALA A 50 -8.18 1.46 11.62
C ALA A 50 -7.54 2.35 12.70
N GLU A 51 -6.97 1.74 13.75
CA GLU A 51 -6.29 2.49 14.81
C GLU A 51 -4.98 3.14 14.33
N ILE A 52 -4.26 2.51 13.39
CA ILE A 52 -3.08 3.11 12.74
C ILE A 52 -3.51 4.31 11.88
N ASP A 53 -4.55 4.13 11.06
CA ASP A 53 -5.07 5.21 10.20
C ASP A 53 -5.60 6.39 11.04
N GLY A 54 -6.35 6.10 12.11
CA GLY A 54 -6.85 7.10 13.06
C GLY A 54 -5.73 7.86 13.76
N PHE A 55 -4.70 7.16 14.27
CA PHE A 55 -3.52 7.79 14.87
C PHE A 55 -2.84 8.79 13.93
N LEU A 56 -2.74 8.44 12.64
CA LEU A 56 -2.13 9.30 11.63
C LEU A 56 -3.03 10.49 11.26
N ARG A 57 -4.30 10.24 10.92
CA ARG A 57 -5.20 11.24 10.35
C ARG A 57 -5.78 12.20 11.38
N GLU A 58 -6.05 11.72 12.58
CA GLU A 58 -6.71 12.48 13.65
C GLU A 58 -5.70 13.07 14.65
N GLY A 59 -4.50 12.47 14.75
CA GLY A 59 -3.45 12.88 15.68
C GLY A 59 -2.21 13.47 14.99
N LEU A 60 -1.37 12.58 14.45
CA LEU A 60 -0.02 12.93 13.99
C LEU A 60 0.00 14.02 12.93
N PHE A 61 -0.75 13.88 11.83
CA PHE A 61 -0.69 14.85 10.74
C PHE A 61 -1.25 16.23 11.12
N PRO A 62 -2.43 16.35 11.76
CA PRO A 62 -2.91 17.64 12.26
C PRO A 62 -1.92 18.34 13.20
N HIS A 63 -1.28 17.59 14.11
CA HIS A 63 -0.28 18.14 15.02
C HIS A 63 0.97 18.64 14.27
N VAL A 64 1.61 17.74 13.52
CA VAL A 64 2.86 18.04 12.78
C VAL A 64 2.69 19.24 11.84
N THR A 65 1.60 19.27 11.07
CA THR A 65 1.36 20.39 10.14
C THR A 65 1.01 21.69 10.85
N GLY A 66 0.33 21.61 11.99
CA GLY A 66 0.06 22.76 12.86
C GLY A 66 1.34 23.40 13.39
N GLU A 67 2.24 22.59 13.97
CA GLU A 67 3.52 23.03 14.52
C GLU A 67 4.41 23.67 13.43
N ILE A 68 4.51 23.05 12.25
CA ILE A 68 5.31 23.60 11.14
C ILE A 68 4.76 24.95 10.68
N ARG A 69 3.43 25.08 10.58
CA ARG A 69 2.80 26.33 10.20
C ARG A 69 3.05 27.41 11.26
N GLU A 70 2.99 27.08 12.54
CA GLU A 70 3.24 28.04 13.63
C GLU A 70 4.71 28.48 13.69
N LYS A 71 5.65 27.53 13.59
CA LYS A 71 7.09 27.78 13.71
C LYS A 71 7.68 28.47 12.48
N TYR A 72 7.23 28.10 11.28
CA TYR A 72 7.87 28.49 10.02
C TYR A 72 6.94 29.21 9.04
N GLY A 73 5.63 29.22 9.27
CA GLY A 73 4.65 29.75 8.31
C GLY A 73 4.53 28.91 7.04
N TRP A 74 4.92 27.63 7.07
CA TRP A 74 4.91 26.76 5.89
C TRP A 74 3.67 25.87 5.87
N GLU A 75 3.00 25.84 4.72
CA GLU A 75 1.78 25.05 4.51
C GLU A 75 2.10 23.65 3.96
N TYR A 76 1.47 22.65 4.57
CA TYR A 76 1.61 21.21 4.29
C TYR A 76 0.22 20.61 4.15
N TYR A 77 0.07 19.58 3.32
CA TYR A 77 -1.23 18.97 3.10
C TYR A 77 -1.16 17.51 2.64
N TYR A 78 -2.30 16.83 2.61
CA TYR A 78 -2.37 15.50 2.04
C TYR A 78 -1.97 15.50 0.56
N TYR A 79 -1.23 14.46 0.16
CA TYR A 79 -0.78 14.26 -1.21
C TYR A 79 -1.98 14.18 -2.15
N GLY A 80 -1.89 14.95 -3.24
CA GLY A 80 -2.84 14.84 -4.33
C GLY A 80 -2.37 15.52 -5.61
N ASN A 81 -3.16 15.30 -6.66
CA ASN A 81 -3.02 15.93 -7.96
C ASN A 81 -4.37 16.52 -8.35
N ALA A 82 -4.41 17.68 -8.99
CA ALA A 82 -5.68 18.36 -9.32
C ALA A 82 -6.48 17.68 -10.44
N PHE A 83 -5.95 16.59 -11.01
CA PHE A 83 -6.58 15.83 -12.07
C PHE A 83 -6.41 14.32 -11.85
N ALA A 84 -7.43 13.56 -12.23
CA ALA A 84 -7.37 12.11 -12.20
C ALA A 84 -6.30 11.58 -13.18
N ARG A 85 -5.70 10.42 -12.86
CA ARG A 85 -4.69 9.80 -13.72
C ARG A 85 -5.30 9.45 -15.10
N GLY A 86 -4.86 10.17 -16.14
CA GLY A 86 -5.26 9.92 -17.52
C GLY A 86 -6.55 10.63 -17.98
N GLY A 87 -7.03 11.66 -17.27
CA GLY A 87 -8.21 12.41 -17.68
C GLY A 87 -8.23 13.87 -17.25
N ASP A 88 -9.36 14.52 -17.61
CA ASP A 88 -9.60 15.97 -17.50
C ASP A 88 -10.50 16.35 -16.30
N ALA A 89 -10.88 15.40 -15.44
CA ALA A 89 -11.81 15.65 -14.34
C ALA A 89 -11.07 16.33 -13.17
N PRO A 90 -11.40 17.59 -12.82
CA PRO A 90 -10.75 18.29 -11.72
C PRO A 90 -11.15 17.69 -10.37
N GLY A 91 -10.21 17.66 -9.45
CA GLY A 91 -10.35 17.11 -8.10
C GLY A 91 -8.98 16.82 -7.48
N TRP A 92 -8.89 16.71 -6.16
CA TRP A 92 -7.62 16.43 -5.48
C TRP A 92 -7.44 14.92 -5.30
N TYR A 93 -6.75 14.25 -6.23
CA TYR A 93 -6.62 12.80 -6.26
C TYR A 93 -5.29 12.33 -5.68
N THR A 94 -5.34 11.48 -4.65
CA THR A 94 -4.13 10.81 -4.15
C THR A 94 -3.66 9.69 -5.09
N PHE A 95 -2.56 9.02 -4.74
CA PHE A 95 -2.05 7.88 -5.50
C PHE A 95 -2.80 6.59 -5.13
N ASP A 96 -2.47 5.52 -5.86
CA ASP A 96 -3.19 4.25 -5.82
C ASP A 96 -3.06 3.52 -4.47
N HIS A 97 -4.12 2.84 -4.01
CA HIS A 97 -4.16 2.10 -2.74
C HIS A 97 -3.32 0.83 -2.73
N ARG A 98 -2.88 0.36 -3.90
CA ARG A 98 -2.21 -0.93 -4.02
C ARG A 98 -0.90 -0.96 -3.23
N PRO A 99 -0.58 -2.10 -2.58
CA PRO A 99 0.61 -2.27 -1.75
C PRO A 99 1.93 -2.41 -2.54
N ARG A 100 1.94 -2.16 -3.85
CA ARG A 100 3.15 -1.84 -4.62
C ARG A 100 3.78 -0.52 -4.19
N PHE A 101 2.99 0.39 -3.62
CA PHE A 101 3.49 1.59 -2.95
C PHE A 101 3.91 1.25 -1.52
N ASN A 102 5.03 1.82 -1.09
CA ASN A 102 5.74 1.38 0.12
C ASN A 102 4.93 1.63 1.40
N ASN A 103 4.34 2.82 1.56
CA ASN A 103 3.50 3.15 2.71
C ASN A 103 2.28 2.20 2.84
N ASN A 104 1.65 1.83 1.71
CA ASN A 104 0.56 0.85 1.69
C ASN A 104 1.05 -0.55 2.10
N TYR A 105 2.22 -0.97 1.61
CA TYR A 105 2.85 -2.24 2.01
C TYR A 105 3.16 -2.28 3.50
N ILE A 106 3.70 -1.20 4.06
CA ILE A 106 4.05 -1.08 5.48
C ILE A 106 2.78 -1.08 6.34
N GLY A 107 1.72 -0.40 5.91
CA GLY A 107 0.41 -0.44 6.57
C GLY A 107 -0.19 -1.84 6.65
N LEU A 108 -0.06 -2.66 5.59
CA LEU A 108 -0.48 -4.07 5.61
C LEU A 108 0.37 -4.97 6.52
N ARG A 109 1.52 -4.49 6.98
CA ARG A 109 2.37 -5.15 8.00
C ARG A 109 2.07 -4.64 9.41
N ASN A 110 0.96 -3.94 9.60
CA ASN A 110 0.57 -3.33 10.88
C ASN A 110 1.62 -2.35 11.42
N ARG A 111 2.30 -1.60 10.54
CA ARG A 111 3.25 -0.55 10.94
C ARG A 111 2.75 0.81 10.51
N ILE A 112 3.12 1.83 11.28
CA ILE A 112 2.80 3.22 10.99
C ILE A 112 3.71 3.66 9.84
N ALA A 113 3.13 4.00 8.70
CA ALA A 113 3.87 4.43 7.52
C ALA A 113 3.52 5.86 7.14
N ILE A 114 4.54 6.68 6.88
CA ILE A 114 4.37 8.07 6.47
C ILE A 114 5.12 8.25 5.16
N LEU A 115 4.40 8.63 4.11
CA LEU A 115 5.01 9.12 2.87
C LEU A 115 5.14 10.64 2.96
N SER A 116 6.28 11.16 2.56
CA SER A 116 6.55 12.59 2.37
C SER A 116 6.91 12.86 0.92
N GLU A 117 6.37 13.93 0.36
CA GLU A 117 6.54 14.35 -1.03
C GLU A 117 6.84 15.85 -1.07
N ALA A 118 8.13 16.20 -1.02
CA ALA A 118 8.57 17.58 -1.14
C ALA A 118 8.24 18.13 -2.54
N TYR A 119 7.92 19.43 -2.63
CA TYR A 119 7.50 20.03 -3.90
C TYR A 119 8.66 20.12 -4.91
N SER A 120 8.58 19.45 -6.07
CA SER A 120 9.70 19.36 -7.02
C SER A 120 10.18 20.70 -7.57
N TYR A 121 9.29 21.68 -7.69
CA TYR A 121 9.60 23.00 -8.25
C TYR A 121 10.15 23.99 -7.20
N ALA A 122 10.16 23.62 -5.92
CA ALA A 122 10.85 24.38 -4.88
C ALA A 122 12.37 24.29 -5.06
N SER A 123 13.10 25.26 -4.51
CA SER A 123 14.55 25.24 -4.53
C SER A 123 15.09 23.98 -3.81
N PHE A 124 16.34 23.60 -4.07
CA PHE A 124 16.93 22.47 -3.35
C PHE A 124 16.96 22.71 -1.83
N GLU A 125 17.29 23.93 -1.41
CA GLU A 125 17.27 24.32 0.00
C GLU A 125 15.87 24.20 0.60
N GLU A 126 14.84 24.73 -0.08
CA GLU A 126 13.45 24.65 0.38
C GLU A 126 12.98 23.19 0.51
N ARG A 127 13.33 22.30 -0.42
CA ARG A 127 12.99 20.88 -0.33
C ARG A 127 13.65 20.20 0.85
N VAL A 128 14.92 20.52 1.12
CA VAL A 128 15.66 19.98 2.27
C VAL A 128 15.05 20.46 3.57
N LEU A 129 14.78 21.77 3.69
CA LEU A 129 14.16 22.35 4.89
C LEU A 129 12.75 21.82 5.10
N ALA A 130 11.94 21.65 4.04
CA ALA A 130 10.58 21.14 4.16
C ALA A 130 10.60 19.71 4.72
N THR A 131 11.48 18.89 4.17
CA THR A 131 11.65 17.52 4.62
C THR A 131 12.20 17.46 6.04
N LEU A 132 13.15 18.34 6.40
CA LEU A 132 13.73 18.40 7.73
C LEU A 132 12.67 18.75 8.78
N TYR A 133 11.93 19.84 8.59
CA TYR A 133 10.89 20.27 9.53
C TYR A 133 9.82 19.18 9.69
N PHE A 134 9.44 18.52 8.61
CA PHE A 134 8.50 17.39 8.68
C PHE A 134 9.03 16.24 9.55
N VAL A 135 10.29 15.84 9.34
CA VAL A 135 10.89 14.74 10.08
C VAL A 135 11.10 15.09 11.55
N GLU A 136 11.54 16.31 11.87
CA GLU A 136 11.72 16.76 13.26
C GLU A 136 10.40 16.71 14.03
N GLU A 137 9.32 17.28 13.50
CA GLU A 137 8.01 17.26 14.18
C GLU A 137 7.41 15.84 14.25
N ILE A 138 7.65 14.97 13.26
CA ILE A 138 7.26 13.56 13.35
C ILE A 138 8.01 12.87 14.50
N LEU A 139 9.31 13.11 14.63
CA LEU A 139 10.13 12.50 15.68
C LEU A 139 9.69 12.99 17.06
N ASP A 140 9.40 14.27 17.21
CA ASP A 140 8.91 14.85 18.47
C ASP A 140 7.55 14.24 18.85
N TYR A 141 6.58 14.23 17.93
CA TYR A 141 5.26 13.64 18.18
C TYR A 141 5.36 12.14 18.50
N VAL A 142 6.13 11.37 17.74
CA VAL A 142 6.31 9.93 17.99
C VAL A 142 7.03 9.69 19.33
N HIS A 143 7.96 10.56 19.72
CA HIS A 143 8.63 10.48 21.02
C HIS A 143 7.64 10.69 22.18
N GLU A 144 6.82 11.73 22.10
CA GLU A 144 5.80 12.05 23.10
C GLU A 144 4.72 10.96 23.20
N HIS A 145 4.35 10.35 22.07
CA HIS A 145 3.33 9.30 21.97
C HIS A 145 3.90 7.88 21.87
N ALA A 146 5.13 7.65 22.32
CA ALA A 146 5.82 6.36 22.14
C ALA A 146 5.09 5.16 22.77
N ALA A 147 4.37 5.37 23.87
CA ALA A 147 3.58 4.33 24.51
C ALA A 147 2.37 3.92 23.65
N ASP A 148 1.67 4.90 23.06
CA ASP A 148 0.55 4.65 22.16
C ASP A 148 1.02 3.96 20.87
N VAL A 149 2.12 4.42 20.27
CA VAL A 149 2.72 3.80 19.08
C VAL A 149 3.00 2.31 19.31
N ARG A 150 3.62 1.95 20.44
CA ARG A 150 3.91 0.54 20.77
C ARG A 150 2.64 -0.27 20.97
N ARG A 151 1.65 0.31 21.67
CA ARG A 151 0.38 -0.34 21.96
C ARG A 151 -0.41 -0.60 20.67
N ILE A 152 -0.58 0.40 19.83
CA ILE A 152 -1.31 0.31 18.54
C ILE A 152 -0.72 -0.79 17.66
N VAL A 153 0.61 -0.83 17.54
CA VAL A 153 1.30 -1.84 16.72
C VAL A 153 1.14 -3.24 17.32
N ALA A 154 1.31 -3.39 18.63
CA ALA A 154 1.14 -4.68 19.31
C ALA A 154 -0.30 -5.20 19.22
N ASP A 155 -1.30 -4.33 19.40
CA ASP A 155 -2.72 -4.67 19.27
C ASP A 155 -3.05 -5.10 17.84
N ALA A 156 -2.51 -4.39 16.84
CA ALA A 156 -2.71 -4.72 15.43
C ALA A 156 -2.05 -6.06 15.02
N ASP A 157 -0.89 -6.40 15.60
CA ASP A 157 -0.23 -7.70 15.42
C ASP A 157 -0.96 -8.85 16.12
N ALA A 158 -1.60 -8.58 17.27
CA ALA A 158 -2.32 -9.57 18.06
C ALA A 158 -3.76 -9.81 17.60
N ALA A 159 -4.37 -8.87 16.86
CA ALA A 159 -5.78 -8.93 16.49
C ALA A 159 -6.18 -10.18 15.69
N GLY A 160 -5.21 -10.85 15.02
CA GLY A 160 -5.50 -11.86 14.01
C GLY A 160 -6.34 -11.27 12.87
N VAL A 161 -6.50 -12.00 11.76
CA VAL A 161 -7.47 -11.62 10.72
C VAL A 161 -8.30 -12.79 10.23
N THR A 162 -8.10 -13.99 10.81
CA THR A 162 -8.81 -15.19 10.40
C THR A 162 -10.32 -15.01 10.55
N GLY A 163 -11.05 -15.21 9.46
CA GLY A 163 -12.50 -15.09 9.46
C GLY A 163 -13.05 -13.68 9.27
N ASP A 164 -12.20 -12.65 9.32
CA ASP A 164 -12.57 -11.27 8.97
C ASP A 164 -12.88 -11.13 7.48
N SER A 165 -13.47 -10.00 7.11
CA SER A 165 -13.73 -9.61 5.72
C SER A 165 -12.77 -8.50 5.31
N LEU A 166 -11.82 -8.81 4.43
CA LEU A 166 -10.79 -7.87 3.96
C LEU A 166 -10.97 -7.53 2.48
N ALA A 167 -10.56 -6.31 2.11
CA ALA A 167 -10.64 -5.81 0.75
C ALA A 167 -9.57 -6.44 -0.15
N LEU A 168 -9.99 -6.85 -1.35
CA LEU A 168 -9.11 -7.29 -2.44
C LEU A 168 -9.04 -6.29 -3.58
N ARG A 169 -10.02 -5.40 -3.66
CA ARG A 169 -10.10 -4.31 -4.64
C ARG A 169 -10.72 -3.10 -4.00
N ALA A 170 -10.30 -1.93 -4.43
CA ALA A 170 -10.85 -0.66 -3.96
C ALA A 170 -10.85 0.38 -5.09
N VAL A 171 -11.63 1.43 -4.90
CA VAL A 171 -11.67 2.59 -5.79
C VAL A 171 -11.56 3.87 -4.96
N PRO A 172 -11.03 4.97 -5.54
CA PRO A 172 -10.97 6.25 -4.83
C PRO A 172 -12.35 6.67 -4.34
N GLU A 173 -12.42 7.14 -3.10
CA GLU A 173 -13.62 7.63 -2.45
C GLU A 173 -13.65 9.15 -2.52
N ARG A 174 -14.77 9.71 -2.99
CA ARG A 174 -14.96 11.16 -3.06
C ARG A 174 -15.33 11.69 -1.68
N SER A 175 -14.69 12.79 -1.26
CA SER A 175 -15.04 13.52 -0.05
C SER A 175 -16.51 13.97 -0.04
N ALA A 176 -17.12 14.00 1.14
CA ALA A 176 -18.53 14.41 1.29
C ALA A 176 -18.78 15.88 0.91
N ALA A 177 -17.78 16.72 1.12
CA ALA A 177 -17.79 18.14 0.77
C ALA A 177 -16.49 18.50 0.05
N PRO A 178 -16.50 19.52 -0.82
CA PRO A 178 -15.26 20.03 -1.38
C PRO A 178 -14.38 20.66 -0.31
N VAL A 179 -13.08 20.69 -0.57
CA VAL A 179 -12.05 21.26 0.29
C VAL A 179 -11.29 22.34 -0.47
N ASP A 180 -10.69 23.25 0.28
CA ASP A 180 -9.85 24.31 -0.26
C ASP A 180 -8.41 23.81 -0.43
N ILE A 181 -7.95 23.79 -1.68
CA ILE A 181 -6.60 23.36 -2.04
C ILE A 181 -5.77 24.59 -2.38
N LEU A 182 -4.56 24.67 -1.80
CA LEU A 182 -3.62 25.76 -2.04
C LEU A 182 -2.85 25.51 -3.33
N MET A 183 -3.24 26.22 -4.38
CA MET A 183 -2.67 26.15 -5.72
C MET A 183 -1.62 27.24 -5.95
N GLY A 184 -0.74 27.01 -6.92
CA GLY A 184 0.33 27.94 -7.29
C GLY A 184 0.78 27.70 -8.72
N ALA A 185 1.54 28.64 -9.30
CA ALA A 185 2.11 28.50 -10.63
C ALA A 185 3.61 28.18 -10.56
N THR A 186 4.17 27.79 -11.72
CA THR A 186 5.62 27.69 -11.92
C THR A 186 6.07 28.67 -13.00
N VAL A 187 7.29 29.17 -12.89
CA VAL A 187 8.00 29.85 -13.96
C VAL A 187 8.97 28.89 -14.65
N GLU A 188 9.14 29.04 -15.95
CA GLU A 188 10.12 28.26 -16.72
C GLU A 188 11.43 29.05 -16.87
N GLU A 189 12.53 28.41 -16.52
CA GLU A 189 13.89 28.88 -16.72
C GLU A 189 14.70 27.88 -17.56
N VAL A 190 15.87 28.31 -18.05
CA VAL A 190 16.81 27.44 -18.75
C VAL A 190 17.83 26.90 -17.77
N HIS A 191 17.90 25.57 -17.62
CA HIS A 191 18.84 24.95 -16.71
C HIS A 191 20.30 25.28 -17.09
N PRO A 192 21.10 25.90 -16.21
CA PRO A 192 22.41 26.48 -16.57
C PRO A 192 23.43 25.45 -17.05
N LEU A 193 23.37 24.21 -16.53
CA LEU A 193 24.29 23.13 -16.93
C LEU A 193 23.82 22.28 -18.11
N THR A 194 22.51 22.12 -18.32
CA THR A 194 21.97 21.15 -19.29
C THR A 194 21.23 21.80 -20.46
N GLY A 195 20.91 23.09 -20.36
CA GLY A 195 20.12 23.82 -21.37
C GLY A 195 18.66 23.38 -21.49
N ARG A 196 18.20 22.43 -20.66
CA ARG A 196 16.81 21.95 -20.66
C ARG A 196 15.88 22.89 -19.89
N PRO A 197 14.57 22.90 -20.19
CA PRO A 197 13.59 23.59 -19.36
C PRO A 197 13.67 23.15 -17.90
N LEU A 198 13.65 24.13 -16.99
CA LEU A 198 13.60 23.97 -15.55
C LEU A 198 12.38 24.74 -15.05
N LEU A 199 11.44 24.06 -14.42
CA LEU A 199 10.30 24.70 -13.78
C LEU A 199 10.65 25.03 -12.33
N LEU A 200 10.42 26.26 -11.92
CA LEU A 200 10.61 26.76 -10.56
C LEU A 200 9.28 27.28 -10.01
N ARG A 201 9.09 27.12 -8.69
CA ARG A 201 7.94 27.66 -7.97
C ARG A 201 7.86 29.18 -8.19
N ALA A 202 6.71 29.66 -8.63
CA ALA A 202 6.44 31.10 -8.68
C ALA A 202 5.96 31.59 -7.32
N ASP A 203 6.17 32.87 -7.04
CA ASP A 203 5.60 33.55 -5.86
C ASP A 203 4.12 33.89 -6.10
N THR A 204 3.31 32.85 -6.31
CA THR A 204 1.88 32.94 -6.56
C THR A 204 1.18 31.85 -5.76
N GLN A 205 0.13 32.24 -5.03
CA GLN A 205 -0.69 31.33 -4.26
C GLN A 205 -2.15 31.74 -4.41
N TYR A 206 -3.03 30.77 -4.62
CA TYR A 206 -4.46 30.97 -4.69
C TYR A 206 -5.18 29.70 -4.23
N VAL A 207 -6.43 29.84 -3.81
CA VAL A 207 -7.24 28.72 -3.33
C VAL A 207 -8.14 28.24 -4.46
N GLU A 208 -8.17 26.92 -4.68
CA GLU A 208 -9.17 26.26 -5.50
C GLU A 208 -10.00 25.30 -4.66
N THR A 209 -11.32 25.48 -4.68
CA THR A 209 -12.25 24.59 -4.00
C THR A 209 -12.59 23.41 -4.91
N MET A 210 -12.24 22.19 -4.49
CA MET A 210 -12.48 20.96 -5.26
C MET A 210 -12.79 19.77 -4.38
N TYR A 211 -13.37 18.70 -4.95
CA TYR A 211 -13.57 17.46 -4.20
C TYR A 211 -12.24 16.70 -4.07
N GLU A 212 -12.02 16.12 -2.90
CA GLU A 212 -10.84 15.31 -2.62
C GLU A 212 -11.17 13.82 -2.80
N TYR A 213 -10.17 13.07 -3.24
CA TYR A 213 -10.16 11.62 -3.36
C TYR A 213 -8.92 11.08 -2.67
N GLY A 214 -8.86 11.26 -1.34
CA GLY A 214 -7.72 10.93 -0.47
C GLY A 214 -7.85 9.61 0.31
N THR A 215 -8.94 8.88 0.09
CA THR A 215 -9.26 7.58 0.69
C THR A 215 -9.83 6.62 -0.35
N PHE A 216 -10.02 5.36 0.02
CA PHE A 216 -10.48 4.32 -0.89
C PHE A 216 -11.58 3.47 -0.25
N THR A 217 -12.65 3.23 -1.00
CA THR A 217 -13.74 2.33 -0.60
C THR A 217 -13.54 0.95 -1.23
N PRO A 218 -13.66 -0.16 -0.46
CA PRO A 218 -13.63 -1.51 -1.01
C PRO A 218 -14.71 -1.75 -2.07
N THR A 219 -14.35 -2.44 -3.15
CA THR A 219 -15.28 -2.91 -4.19
C THR A 219 -15.37 -4.43 -4.28
N LEU A 220 -14.40 -5.13 -3.69
CA LEU A 220 -14.44 -6.57 -3.50
C LEU A 220 -13.91 -6.89 -2.11
N LEU A 221 -14.75 -7.53 -1.31
CA LEU A 221 -14.43 -8.03 0.02
C LEU A 221 -14.47 -9.56 0.00
N GLU A 222 -13.53 -10.17 0.68
CA GLU A 222 -13.44 -11.63 0.79
C GLU A 222 -13.13 -12.04 2.22
N ARG A 223 -13.66 -13.21 2.62
CA ARG A 223 -13.44 -13.74 3.97
C ARG A 223 -12.05 -14.36 4.06
N VAL A 224 -11.28 -13.97 5.07
CA VAL A 224 -9.93 -14.50 5.32
C VAL A 224 -10.03 -15.97 5.78
N PRO A 225 -9.33 -16.91 5.12
CA PRO A 225 -9.32 -18.32 5.51
C PRO A 225 -8.47 -18.55 6.77
N GLU A 226 -8.49 -19.76 7.34
CA GLU A 226 -7.58 -20.15 8.43
C GLU A 226 -6.14 -20.27 7.93
N ALA A 227 -5.96 -20.88 6.77
CA ALA A 227 -4.66 -21.02 6.14
C ALA A 227 -4.75 -21.07 4.62
N TYR A 228 -3.60 -21.00 3.97
CA TYR A 228 -3.43 -21.33 2.56
C TYR A 228 -2.59 -22.60 2.43
N LEU A 229 -3.10 -23.56 1.65
CA LEU A 229 -2.33 -24.71 1.19
C LEU A 229 -1.63 -24.33 -0.12
N ILE A 230 -0.31 -24.32 -0.09
CA ILE A 230 0.57 -23.88 -1.19
C ILE A 230 1.35 -25.10 -1.71
N PRO A 231 1.16 -25.49 -2.98
CA PRO A 231 1.88 -26.61 -3.56
C PRO A 231 3.40 -26.45 -3.55
N ALA A 232 4.12 -27.55 -3.32
CA ALA A 232 5.59 -27.59 -3.30
C ALA A 232 6.24 -27.09 -4.61
N ASP A 233 5.56 -27.29 -5.75
CA ASP A 233 6.06 -26.91 -7.07
C ASP A 233 5.94 -25.40 -7.36
N LEU A 234 5.32 -24.63 -6.47
CA LEU A 234 5.30 -23.16 -6.49
C LEU A 234 6.50 -22.57 -5.73
N GLY A 235 7.71 -23.06 -6.01
CA GLY A 235 8.93 -22.64 -5.31
C GLY A 235 9.18 -21.13 -5.29
N ASP A 236 8.82 -20.42 -6.36
CA ASP A 236 8.91 -18.96 -6.43
C ASP A 236 7.96 -18.25 -5.47
N VAL A 237 6.75 -18.79 -5.28
CA VAL A 237 5.79 -18.26 -4.30
C VAL A 237 6.32 -18.48 -2.90
N LEU A 238 6.74 -19.71 -2.57
CA LEU A 238 7.29 -20.06 -1.25
C LEU A 238 8.50 -19.19 -0.90
N THR A 239 9.42 -19.00 -1.85
CA THR A 239 10.60 -18.15 -1.68
C THR A 239 10.22 -16.69 -1.39
N ARG A 240 9.22 -16.14 -2.10
CA ARG A 240 8.78 -14.75 -1.89
C ARG A 240 8.02 -14.58 -0.58
N LEU A 241 7.17 -15.53 -0.20
CA LEU A 241 6.51 -15.51 1.10
C LEU A 241 7.54 -15.51 2.24
N ALA A 242 8.53 -16.40 2.18
CA ALA A 242 9.62 -16.42 3.15
C ALA A 242 10.42 -15.09 3.16
N ALA A 243 10.68 -14.49 1.99
CA ALA A 243 11.35 -13.19 1.89
C ALA A 243 10.52 -12.03 2.48
N HIS A 244 9.19 -12.16 2.53
CA HIS A 244 8.32 -11.23 3.25
C HIS A 244 8.31 -11.44 4.77
N GLY A 245 8.92 -12.52 5.26
CA GLY A 245 8.85 -12.92 6.68
C GLY A 245 7.60 -13.72 7.04
N ILE A 246 6.86 -14.22 6.06
CA ILE A 246 5.64 -15.02 6.31
C ILE A 246 6.05 -16.41 6.79
N ALA A 247 5.48 -16.83 7.91
CA ALA A 247 5.70 -18.16 8.46
C ALA A 247 5.02 -19.23 7.59
N LEU A 248 5.75 -20.32 7.33
CA LEU A 248 5.31 -21.46 6.53
C LEU A 248 5.54 -22.75 7.34
N GLU A 249 4.54 -23.61 7.37
CA GLU A 249 4.60 -24.92 8.04
C GLU A 249 4.43 -26.04 7.02
N PRO A 250 5.15 -27.19 7.14
CA PRO A 250 4.90 -28.33 6.28
C PRO A 250 3.47 -28.86 6.43
N ALA A 251 2.78 -29.10 5.32
CA ALA A 251 1.47 -29.73 5.34
C ALA A 251 1.60 -31.22 5.75
N GLY A 252 0.71 -31.68 6.61
CA GLY A 252 0.57 -33.11 6.92
C GLY A 252 -0.02 -33.91 5.76
N THR A 253 -0.16 -35.22 5.91
CA THR A 253 -0.71 -36.11 4.86
C THR A 253 -2.24 -36.31 4.96
N THR A 254 -2.87 -35.75 5.99
CA THR A 254 -4.32 -35.90 6.21
C THR A 254 -5.09 -35.02 5.23
N ALA A 255 -6.13 -35.58 4.61
CA ALA A 255 -6.98 -34.83 3.69
C ALA A 255 -7.66 -33.65 4.40
N LEU A 256 -7.42 -32.45 3.85
CA LEU A 256 -7.97 -31.19 4.32
C LEU A 256 -9.22 -30.84 3.52
N GLU A 257 -10.22 -30.26 4.18
CA GLU A 257 -11.25 -29.53 3.46
C GLU A 257 -10.66 -28.21 3.00
N VAL A 258 -10.92 -27.85 1.75
CA VAL A 258 -10.37 -26.65 1.13
C VAL A 258 -11.45 -25.94 0.32
N ALA A 259 -11.33 -24.63 0.20
CA ALA A 259 -12.04 -23.85 -0.79
C ALA A 259 -11.08 -23.59 -1.97
N ALA A 260 -11.35 -24.26 -3.09
CA ALA A 260 -10.61 -24.10 -4.34
C ALA A 260 -11.28 -23.03 -5.21
N PHE A 261 -10.52 -22.06 -5.70
CA PHE A 261 -11.06 -21.03 -6.59
C PHE A 261 -11.12 -21.54 -8.02
N ARG A 262 -12.32 -21.79 -8.55
CA ARG A 262 -12.56 -22.17 -9.93
C ARG A 262 -12.47 -20.92 -10.82
N ILE A 263 -11.52 -20.91 -11.75
CA ILE A 263 -11.29 -19.77 -12.64
C ILE A 263 -12.32 -19.81 -13.77
N ASP A 264 -13.22 -18.84 -13.82
CA ASP A 264 -14.16 -18.67 -14.93
C ASP A 264 -13.51 -17.91 -16.09
N SER A 265 -12.71 -16.87 -15.79
CA SER A 265 -11.95 -16.13 -16.80
C SER A 265 -10.71 -15.44 -16.25
N VAL A 266 -9.75 -15.15 -17.14
CA VAL A 266 -8.54 -14.39 -16.85
C VAL A 266 -8.43 -13.24 -17.85
N ARG A 267 -8.31 -12.01 -17.36
CA ARG A 267 -8.04 -10.82 -18.17
C ARG A 267 -6.59 -10.40 -18.01
N THR A 268 -5.82 -10.48 -19.08
CA THR A 268 -4.42 -10.05 -19.11
C THR A 268 -4.32 -8.61 -19.64
N ALA A 269 -3.59 -7.75 -18.94
CA ALA A 269 -3.33 -6.38 -19.39
C ALA A 269 -2.53 -6.38 -20.69
N GLU A 270 -2.90 -5.53 -21.66
CA GLU A 270 -2.21 -5.49 -22.96
C GLU A 270 -0.78 -4.94 -22.85
N ARG A 271 -0.59 -3.93 -21.98
CA ARG A 271 0.71 -3.30 -21.77
C ARG A 271 1.40 -3.90 -20.55
N PRO A 272 2.70 -4.24 -20.65
CA PRO A 272 3.45 -4.68 -19.49
C PRO A 272 3.67 -3.50 -18.53
N PHE A 273 3.61 -3.80 -17.24
CA PHE A 273 4.07 -2.91 -16.17
C PHE A 273 5.31 -3.54 -15.53
N GLN A 274 6.44 -2.83 -15.61
CA GLN A 274 7.76 -3.30 -15.14
C GLN A 274 8.10 -4.73 -15.60
N GLY A 275 7.85 -5.03 -16.87
CA GLY A 275 8.22 -6.31 -17.50
C GLY A 275 7.20 -7.44 -17.36
N ARG A 276 6.04 -7.22 -16.74
CA ARG A 276 4.97 -8.23 -16.63
C ARG A 276 3.61 -7.70 -17.05
N ASN A 277 2.79 -8.56 -17.65
CA ASN A 277 1.40 -8.25 -17.96
C ASN A 277 0.53 -8.70 -16.77
N GLU A 278 -0.14 -7.74 -16.14
CA GLU A 278 -1.00 -8.03 -14.97
C GLU A 278 -2.20 -8.89 -15.36
N GLN A 279 -2.63 -9.80 -14.47
CA GLN A 279 -3.72 -10.74 -14.73
C GLN A 279 -4.86 -10.60 -13.70
N THR A 280 -6.02 -10.14 -14.14
CA THR A 280 -7.23 -10.10 -13.30
C THR A 280 -8.02 -11.40 -13.44
N LEU A 281 -8.26 -12.10 -12.34
CA LEU A 281 -9.05 -13.34 -12.33
C LEU A 281 -10.51 -13.05 -11.92
N PHE A 282 -11.41 -13.88 -12.46
CA PHE A 282 -12.82 -13.96 -12.10
C PHE A 282 -13.20 -15.43 -11.95
N GLY A 283 -14.06 -15.73 -11.00
CA GLY A 283 -14.37 -17.09 -10.63
C GLY A 283 -15.14 -17.18 -9.32
N ARG A 284 -15.19 -18.39 -8.76
CA ARG A 284 -15.91 -18.68 -7.51
C ARG A 284 -15.20 -19.76 -6.72
N TYR A 285 -15.41 -19.77 -5.41
CA TYR A 285 -14.94 -20.85 -4.56
C TYR A 285 -15.87 -22.06 -4.62
N GLU A 286 -15.27 -23.24 -4.70
CA GLU A 286 -15.93 -24.53 -4.60
C GLU A 286 -15.25 -25.33 -3.47
N THR A 287 -16.06 -25.98 -2.64
CA THR A 287 -15.52 -26.85 -1.58
C THR A 287 -14.98 -28.11 -2.21
N ASP A 288 -13.77 -28.49 -1.79
CA ASP A 288 -13.10 -29.70 -2.20
C ASP A 288 -12.41 -30.34 -0.98
N ARG A 289 -12.01 -31.60 -1.11
CA ARG A 289 -11.27 -32.32 -0.08
C ARG A 289 -10.03 -32.95 -0.69
N VAL A 290 -8.87 -32.41 -0.34
CA VAL A 290 -7.60 -32.79 -0.97
C VAL A 290 -6.58 -33.28 0.06
N PRO A 291 -5.93 -34.44 -0.16
CA PRO A 291 -4.73 -34.80 0.58
C PRO A 291 -3.57 -33.90 0.13
N PRO A 292 -2.86 -33.22 1.05
CA PRO A 292 -1.66 -32.49 0.70
C PRO A 292 -0.59 -33.41 0.12
N ALA A 293 0.18 -32.91 -0.85
CA ALA A 293 1.31 -33.62 -1.42
C ALA A 293 2.57 -33.40 -0.57
N SER A 294 3.56 -34.28 -0.76
CA SER A 294 4.86 -34.15 -0.08
C SER A 294 5.52 -32.82 -0.46
N GLY A 295 5.83 -32.01 0.56
CA GLY A 295 6.48 -30.71 0.39
C GLY A 295 5.51 -29.54 0.24
N ASP A 296 4.20 -29.78 0.20
CA ASP A 296 3.21 -28.72 0.29
C ASP A 296 3.35 -28.00 1.64
N MET A 297 3.09 -26.69 1.63
CA MET A 297 3.23 -25.85 2.81
C MET A 297 1.88 -25.21 3.17
N LEU A 298 1.66 -25.02 4.45
CA LEU A 298 0.57 -24.23 5.02
C LEU A 298 1.10 -22.86 5.43
N ALA A 299 0.36 -21.81 5.08
CA ALA A 299 0.56 -20.47 5.60
C ALA A 299 -0.70 -20.06 6.38
N TYR A 300 -0.65 -20.10 7.71
CA TYR A 300 -1.76 -19.70 8.57
C TYR A 300 -1.97 -18.19 8.52
N THR A 301 -3.21 -17.73 8.57
CA THR A 301 -3.52 -16.29 8.59
C THR A 301 -3.49 -15.70 9.99
N ASP A 302 -3.49 -16.54 11.03
CA ASP A 302 -3.26 -16.17 12.42
C ASP A 302 -1.76 -15.93 12.68
N GLN A 303 -1.24 -14.86 12.06
CA GLN A 303 0.09 -14.33 12.26
C GLN A 303 0.07 -12.82 12.01
N PRO A 304 1.03 -12.04 12.53
CA PRO A 304 1.05 -10.57 12.35
C PRO A 304 0.92 -10.13 10.89
N LEU A 305 1.51 -10.90 9.96
CA LEU A 305 1.47 -10.63 8.52
C LEU A 305 0.23 -11.17 7.80
N GLY A 306 -0.84 -11.56 8.51
CA GLY A 306 -2.04 -12.18 7.94
C GLY A 306 -2.72 -11.33 6.86
N ARG A 307 -2.78 -10.00 7.04
CA ARG A 307 -3.30 -9.05 6.03
C ARG A 307 -2.47 -9.07 4.75
N LEU A 308 -1.15 -9.03 4.90
CA LEU A 308 -0.22 -9.10 3.77
C LEU A 308 -0.32 -10.45 3.05
N LEU A 309 -0.34 -11.56 3.80
CA LEU A 309 -0.49 -12.91 3.26
C LEU A 309 -1.79 -13.03 2.43
N PHE A 310 -2.90 -12.56 2.97
CA PHE A 310 -4.19 -12.51 2.28
C PHE A 310 -4.09 -11.71 0.97
N SER A 311 -3.60 -10.47 1.01
CA SER A 311 -3.44 -9.64 -0.19
C SER A 311 -2.49 -10.26 -1.24
N LEU A 312 -1.48 -11.05 -0.83
CA LEU A 312 -0.54 -11.71 -1.73
C LEU A 312 -1.13 -12.94 -2.42
N LEU A 313 -1.88 -13.77 -1.71
CA LEU A 313 -2.30 -15.09 -2.20
C LEU A 313 -3.71 -15.14 -2.77
N GLU A 314 -4.54 -14.16 -2.48
CA GLU A 314 -5.90 -14.13 -2.98
C GLU A 314 -5.97 -13.96 -4.51
N PRO A 315 -6.64 -14.85 -5.26
CA PRO A 315 -6.63 -14.86 -6.72
C PRO A 315 -7.24 -13.59 -7.33
N GLN A 316 -8.16 -12.95 -6.62
CA GLN A 316 -8.85 -11.75 -7.11
C GLN A 316 -8.26 -10.44 -6.60
N SER A 317 -7.21 -10.50 -5.76
CA SER A 317 -6.43 -9.32 -5.32
C SER A 317 -5.96 -8.50 -6.51
N ASP A 318 -6.03 -7.17 -6.43
CA ASP A 318 -5.58 -6.26 -7.49
C ASP A 318 -4.07 -5.96 -7.47
N ASP A 319 -3.32 -6.56 -6.55
CA ASP A 319 -1.86 -6.47 -6.49
C ASP A 319 -1.16 -7.72 -5.92
N GLY A 320 -1.88 -8.84 -5.79
CA GLY A 320 -1.34 -10.13 -5.33
C GLY A 320 -0.47 -10.84 -6.38
N PHE A 321 0.05 -12.02 -6.06
CA PHE A 321 0.93 -12.79 -6.95
C PHE A 321 0.26 -13.23 -8.26
N ALA A 322 -1.04 -13.57 -8.20
CA ALA A 322 -1.83 -13.85 -9.40
C ALA A 322 -1.93 -12.60 -10.29
N ASN A 323 -2.30 -11.45 -9.71
CA ASN A 323 -2.35 -10.17 -10.42
C ASN A 323 -1.02 -9.79 -11.04
N TRP A 324 0.07 -9.99 -10.31
CA TRP A 324 1.40 -9.66 -10.77
C TRP A 324 1.90 -10.57 -11.92
N GLY A 325 1.15 -11.61 -12.28
CA GLY A 325 1.54 -12.57 -13.31
C GLY A 325 2.64 -13.52 -12.85
N LEU A 326 2.86 -13.70 -11.53
CA LEU A 326 3.81 -14.67 -11.01
C LEU A 326 3.37 -16.12 -11.31
N LEU A 327 2.07 -16.34 -11.41
CA LEU A 327 1.47 -17.64 -11.66
C LEU A 327 0.98 -17.80 -13.10
N ALA A 328 1.37 -16.91 -14.03
CA ALA A 328 0.72 -16.77 -15.34
C ALA A 328 0.61 -18.08 -16.15
N GLU A 329 1.61 -18.95 -16.06
CA GLU A 329 1.63 -20.24 -16.78
C GLU A 329 0.68 -21.30 -16.18
N ARG A 330 0.19 -21.05 -14.97
CA ARG A 330 -0.70 -21.94 -14.18
C ARG A 330 -2.15 -21.48 -14.16
N LEU A 331 -2.49 -20.35 -14.78
CA LEU A 331 -3.84 -19.78 -14.73
C LEU A 331 -4.57 -20.03 -16.05
N ARG A 332 -5.59 -20.91 -16.02
CA ARG A 332 -6.43 -21.21 -17.18
C ARG A 332 -7.92 -21.16 -16.82
N PRO A 333 -8.78 -20.59 -17.68
CA PRO A 333 -10.22 -20.73 -17.54
C PRO A 333 -10.63 -22.20 -17.50
N GLY A 334 -11.52 -22.55 -16.57
CA GLY A 334 -11.94 -23.93 -16.35
C GLY A 334 -10.90 -24.78 -15.60
N GLU A 335 -9.93 -24.18 -14.93
CA GLU A 335 -9.05 -24.86 -13.97
C GLU A 335 -9.20 -24.23 -12.58
N ALA A 336 -8.71 -24.92 -11.56
CA ALA A 336 -8.64 -24.38 -10.20
C ALA A 336 -7.36 -23.54 -10.05
N TYR A 337 -7.45 -22.42 -9.34
CA TYR A 337 -6.29 -21.68 -8.86
C TYR A 337 -5.42 -22.61 -7.98
N PRO A 338 -4.09 -22.65 -8.17
CA PRO A 338 -3.26 -23.68 -7.56
C PRO A 338 -3.10 -23.55 -6.04
N ILE A 339 -3.28 -22.35 -5.48
CA ILE A 339 -3.22 -22.12 -4.03
C ILE A 339 -4.64 -22.22 -3.48
N ARG A 340 -4.84 -23.07 -2.47
CA ARG A 340 -6.17 -23.38 -1.94
C ARG A 340 -6.35 -22.77 -0.55
N ARG A 341 -7.54 -22.27 -0.26
CA ARG A 341 -7.89 -21.81 1.09
C ARG A 341 -8.23 -23.01 1.97
N VAL A 342 -7.71 -23.09 3.18
CA VAL A 342 -8.22 -23.97 4.24
C VAL A 342 -9.22 -23.15 5.05
N PRO A 343 -10.53 -23.44 4.98
CA PRO A 343 -11.53 -22.68 5.72
C PRO A 343 -11.35 -22.90 7.23
N GLY A 344 -11.57 -21.84 8.01
CA GLY A 344 -11.62 -21.98 9.48
C GLY A 344 -12.82 -22.81 9.92
N GLY A 345 -12.60 -23.66 10.93
CA GLY A 345 -13.69 -24.37 11.62
C GLY A 345 -14.77 -23.38 12.10
N GLN A 346 -16.04 -23.79 11.98
CA GLN A 346 -17.19 -23.02 12.49
C GLN A 346 -17.18 -22.91 14.00
#